data_AF-A0A939ZAM6-F1
#
_entry.id   AF-A0A939ZAM6-F1
#
_cell.length_a   1.000
_cell.length_b   1.000
_cell.length_c   1.000
_cell.angle_alpha   90.00
_cell.angle_beta   90.00
_cell.angle_gamma   90.00
#
_symmetry.space_group_name_H-M   'P 1'
#
loop_
_entity.id
_entity.type
_entity.pdbx_description
1 polymer ?
#
loop_
_entity_poly.entity_id
_entity_poly.type
_entity_poly.pdbx_seq_one_letter_code
_entity_poly.pdbx_strand_id
1 'polypeptide(L)' 'MSDLHKNYQMLARAIVVQAIKDYRYSGNDEVRKSIEEFFRSGYFSLLCDYDGNELIRKLRRERLMKIG' A
#
# COMPACT_ATOMS: atom_id res chain seq x y z
N MET A 1 -26.92 4.78 10.27
CA MET A 1 -25.84 3.76 10.17
C MET A 1 -24.52 4.48 10.04
N SER A 2 -23.60 4.20 10.95
CA SER A 2 -23.18 5.16 11.99
C SER A 2 -21.74 5.59 11.69
N ASP A 3 -21.27 6.69 12.29
CA ASP A 3 -19.94 7.25 12.04
C ASP A 3 -18.78 6.26 12.24
N LEU A 4 -19.02 5.14 12.92
CA LEU A 4 -18.08 4.02 13.05
C LEU A 4 -17.62 3.46 11.69
N HIS A 5 -18.52 3.29 10.72
CA HIS A 5 -18.15 2.76 9.40
C HIS A 5 -17.25 3.73 8.63
N LYS A 6 -17.50 5.04 8.78
CA LYS A 6 -16.64 6.10 8.21
C LYS A 6 -15.27 6.12 8.88
N ASN A 7 -15.22 5.98 10.20
CA ASN A 7 -13.97 5.94 10.96
C ASN A 7 -13.08 4.76 10.54
N TYR A 8 -13.66 3.55 10.38
CA TYR A 8 -12.92 2.39 9.88
C TYR A 8 -12.44 2.59 8.44
N GLN A 9 -13.26 3.17 7.56
CA GLN A 9 -12.85 3.47 6.20
C GLN A 9 -11.70 4.50 6.16
N MET A 10 -11.75 5.53 7.01
CA MET A 10 -10.67 6.51 7.12
C MET A 10 -9.37 5.87 7.61
N LEU A 11 -9.45 4.99 8.62
CA LEU A 11 -8.29 4.26 9.12
C LEU A 11 -7.71 3.34 8.05
N ALA A 12 -8.55 2.57 7.35
CA ALA A 12 -8.14 1.68 6.26
C ALA A 12 -7.38 2.45 5.16
N ARG A 13 -7.92 3.59 4.73
CA ARG A 13 -7.26 4.49 3.77
C ARG A 13 -5.93 5.01 4.31
N ALA A 14 -5.86 5.41 5.57
CA ALA A 14 -4.65 5.92 6.18
C ALA A 14 -3.54 4.86 6.21
N ILE A 15 -3.88 3.60 6.56
CA ILE A 15 -2.93 2.47 6.55
C ILE A 15 -2.37 2.26 5.13
N VAL A 16 -3.23 2.21 4.12
CA VAL A 16 -2.80 2.01 2.72
C VAL A 16 -1.93 3.17 2.23
N VAL A 17 -2.32 4.42 2.52
CA VAL A 17 -1.53 5.61 2.16
C VAL A 17 -0.17 5.58 2.83
N GLN A 18 -0.09 5.17 4.09
CA GLN A 18 1.17 5.08 4.80
C GLN A 18 2.08 3.99 4.21
N ALA A 19 1.55 2.80 3.92
CA ALA A 19 2.31 1.72 3.28
C ALA A 19 2.89 2.15 1.91
N ILE A 20 2.15 2.94 1.12
CA ILE A 20 2.65 3.50 -0.14
C ILE A 20 3.81 4.49 0.09
N LYS A 21 3.72 5.34 1.11
CA LYS A 21 4.82 6.26 1.47
C LYS A 21 6.04 5.46 1.91
N ASP A 22 5.86 4.49 2.80
CA ASP A 22 6.95 3.67 3.33
C ASP A 22 7.64 2.89 2.18
N TYR A 23 6.88 2.39 1.21
CA TYR A 23 7.47 1.75 0.02
C TYR A 23 8.35 2.71 -0.81
N ARG A 24 7.87 3.94 -1.00
CA ARG A 24 8.55 4.96 -1.84
C ARG A 24 9.83 5.48 -1.20
N TYR A 25 9.83 5.65 0.12
CA TYR A 25 10.92 6.30 0.84
C TYR A 25 11.83 5.33 1.59
N SER A 26 11.45 4.04 1.72
CA SER A 26 12.34 3.04 2.30
C SER A 26 13.56 2.79 1.39
N GLY A 27 14.75 2.98 1.95
CA GLY A 27 16.01 2.50 1.37
C GLY A 27 16.27 1.01 1.62
N ASN A 28 15.46 0.36 2.45
CA ASN A 28 15.62 -1.05 2.84
C ASN A 28 14.72 -1.95 1.97
N ASP A 29 15.34 -2.90 1.26
CA ASP A 29 14.66 -3.85 0.38
C ASP A 29 13.75 -4.84 1.11
N GLU A 30 14.10 -5.27 2.32
CA GLU A 30 13.25 -6.16 3.11
C GLU A 30 11.97 -5.47 3.57
N VAL A 31 12.05 -4.18 3.94
CA VAL A 31 10.87 -3.36 4.25
C VAL A 31 9.97 -3.26 3.02
N ARG A 32 10.56 -3.02 1.84
CA ARG A 32 9.80 -2.96 0.58
C ARG A 32 9.12 -4.29 0.28
N LYS A 33 9.84 -5.41 0.43
CA LYS A 33 9.32 -6.76 0.23
C LYS A 33 8.14 -7.06 1.16
N SER A 34 8.26 -6.74 2.45
CA SER A 34 7.19 -6.89 3.43
C SER A 34 5.95 -6.05 3.06
N ILE A 35 6.14 -4.84 2.54
CA ILE A 35 5.03 -4.02 2.04
C ILE A 35 4.36 -4.63 0.80
N GLU A 36 5.13 -5.26 -0.11
CA GLU A 36 4.52 -5.98 -1.24
C GLU A 36 3.77 -7.23 -0.78
N GLU A 37 4.23 -7.92 0.25
CA GLU A 37 3.50 -9.03 0.88
C GLU A 37 2.19 -8.54 1.49
N PHE A 38 2.21 -7.38 2.17
CA PHE A 38 0.99 -6.71 2.63
C PHE A 38 0.03 -6.42 1.48
N PHE A 39 0.48 -5.82 0.38
CA PHE A 39 -0.39 -5.55 -0.78
C PHE A 39 -0.95 -6.81 -1.46
N ARG A 40 -0.28 -7.97 -1.35
CA ARG A 40 -0.80 -9.26 -1.84
C ARG A 40 -1.67 -9.99 -0.82
N SER A 41 -1.77 -9.49 0.40
CA SER A 41 -2.51 -10.15 1.48
C SER A 41 -4.02 -9.91 1.39
N GLY A 42 -4.80 -10.83 1.97
CA GLY A 42 -6.25 -10.64 2.13
C GLY A 42 -6.62 -9.43 3.01
N TYR A 43 -5.72 -8.98 3.89
CA TYR A 43 -5.92 -7.75 4.67
C TYR A 43 -5.96 -6.52 3.76
N PHE A 44 -5.09 -6.44 2.76
CA PHE A 44 -5.13 -5.32 1.82
C PHE A 44 -6.43 -5.33 1.00
N SER A 45 -6.85 -6.49 0.51
CA SER A 45 -8.14 -6.64 -0.19
C SER A 45 -9.35 -6.29 0.66
N LEU A 46 -9.28 -6.49 1.99
CA LEU A 46 -10.33 -6.05 2.91
C LEU A 46 -10.34 -4.54 3.13
N LEU A 47 -9.17 -3.91 3.12
CA LEU A 47 -9.00 -2.47 3.38
C LEU A 47 -9.16 -1.62 2.11
N CYS A 48 -9.01 -2.21 0.91
CA CYS A 48 -8.96 -1.51 -0.36
C CYS A 48 -9.43 -2.39 -1.52
N ASP A 49 -10.32 -1.85 -2.36
CA ASP A 49 -10.82 -2.52 -3.58
C ASP A 49 -9.82 -2.44 -4.76
N TYR A 50 -8.58 -2.03 -4.53
CA TYR A 50 -7.57 -1.88 -5.58
C TYR A 50 -6.78 -3.19 -5.76
N ASP A 51 -6.35 -3.50 -6.99
CA ASP A 51 -5.48 -4.65 -7.23
C ASP A 51 -4.06 -4.37 -6.69
N GLY A 52 -3.68 -5.11 -5.64
CA GLY A 52 -2.37 -4.99 -5.01
C GLY A 52 -1.20 -5.28 -5.95
N ASN A 53 -1.34 -6.20 -6.90
CA ASN A 53 -0.30 -6.48 -7.89
C ASN A 53 -0.14 -5.32 -8.88
N GLU A 54 -1.23 -4.69 -9.30
CA GLU A 54 -1.16 -3.47 -10.12
C GLU A 54 -0.47 -2.32 -9.37
N LEU A 55 -0.78 -2.15 -8.08
CA LEU A 55 -0.13 -1.15 -7.24
C LEU A 55 1.38 -1.41 -7.13
N ILE A 56 1.79 -2.65 -6.88
CA ILE A 56 3.20 -3.04 -6.82
C ILE A 56 3.91 -2.75 -8.16
N ARG A 57 3.32 -3.14 -9.29
CA ARG A 57 3.91 -2.88 -10.62
C ARG A 57 4.11 -1.39 -10.85
N LYS A 58 3.12 -0.56 -10.47
CA LYS A 58 3.23 0.90 -10.57
C LYS A 58 4.36 1.45 -9.70
N LEU A 59 4.44 1.04 -8.42
CA LEU A 59 5.46 1.52 -7.49
C LEU A 59 6.89 1.10 -7.90
N ARG A 60 7.06 -0.12 -8.42
CA ARG A 60 8.35 -0.57 -8.97
C ARG A 60 8.77 0.26 -10.18
N ARG A 61 7.85 0.55 -11.11
CA ARG A 61 8.11 1.43 -12.27
C ARG A 61 8.49 2.85 -11.84
N GLU A 62 7.73 3.44 -10.90
CA GLU A 62 8.04 4.76 -10.34
C GLU A 62 9.48 4.83 -9.78
N ARG A 63 9.94 3.74 -9.14
CA ARG A 63 11.30 3.67 -8.60
C ARG A 63 12.36 3.56 -9.69
N LEU A 64 12.14 2.70 -10.69
CA LEU A 64 13.07 2.54 -11.82
C LEU A 64 13.23 3.85 -12.61
N MET A 65 12.15 4.59 -12.83
CA MET A 65 12.17 5.88 -13.55
C MET A 65 12.82 7.02 -12.78
N LYS A 66 13.01 6.91 -11.45
CA LYS A 66 13.68 7.92 -10.62
C LYS A 66 15.17 7.68 -10.46
N ILE A 67 15.66 6.51 -10.86
CA ILE A 67 17.06 6.09 -10.72
C ILE A 67 17.79 6.14 -12.08
N GLY A 68 17.04 6.30 -13.19
CA GLY A 68 17.57 6.47 -14.55
C GLY A 68 17.77 7.93 -14.95
#